data_AF-A0AAU5XL57-F1
#
_entry.id   AF-A0AAU5XL57-F1
#
_cell.length_a   1.000
_cell.length_b   1.000
_cell.length_c   1.000
_cell.angle_alpha   90.00
_cell.angle_beta   90.00
_cell.angle_gamma   90.00
#
_symmetry.space_group_name_H-M   'P 1'
#
loop_
_entity.id
_entity.type
_entity.pdbx_description
1 polymer ?
#
loop_
_entity_poly.entity_id
_entity_poly.type
_entity_poly.pdbx_seq_one_letter_code
_entity_poly.pdbx_strand_id
1 'polypeptide(L)' 'METVEDHTSAARLFITEALTMDPLTMDPRMSHEKLMAAQAEAALAIASALDGVATAVRDGREA' A
#
# COMPACT_ATOMS: atom_id res chain seq x y z
N MET A 1 -13.83 -1.68 8.14
CA MET A 1 -12.84 -2.56 7.48
C MET A 1 -12.18 -1.73 6.43
N GLU A 2 -10.86 -1.55 6.49
CA GLU A 2 -10.13 -0.83 5.44
C GLU A 2 -10.17 -1.63 4.13
N THR A 3 -10.25 -0.92 3.02
CA THR A 3 -10.40 -1.44 1.66
C THR A 3 -9.06 -1.42 0.91
N VAL A 4 -9.01 -2.09 -0.26
CA VAL A 4 -7.84 -2.02 -1.15
C VAL A 4 -7.52 -0.57 -1.55
N GLU A 5 -8.54 0.27 -1.72
CA GLU A 5 -8.40 1.68 -2.09
C GLU A 5 -7.76 2.50 -0.95
N ASP A 6 -8.07 2.19 0.30
CA ASP A 6 -7.50 2.85 1.48
C ASP A 6 -5.98 2.63 1.55
N HIS A 7 -5.54 1.37 1.49
CA HIS A 7 -4.11 1.01 1.50
C HIS A 7 -3.35 1.56 0.29
N THR A 8 -3.96 1.52 -0.90
CA THR A 8 -3.34 2.08 -2.13
C THR A 8 -3.16 3.60 -2.01
N SER A 9 -4.16 4.29 -1.43
CA SER A 9 -4.10 5.73 -1.20
C SER A 9 -3.01 6.10 -0.19
N ALA A 10 -2.86 5.33 0.89
CA ALA A 10 -1.80 5.50 1.88
C ALA A 10 -0.40 5.30 1.25
N ALA A 11 -0.20 4.22 0.49
CA ALA A 11 1.06 3.95 -0.21
C ALA A 11 1.45 5.11 -1.15
N ARG A 12 0.49 5.65 -1.91
CA ARG A 12 0.72 6.78 -2.82
C ARG A 12 1.14 8.04 -2.08
N LEU A 13 0.56 8.31 -0.92
CA LEU A 13 0.92 9.47 -0.08
C LEU A 13 2.39 9.38 0.35
N PHE A 14 2.81 8.23 0.89
CA PHE A 14 4.18 8.01 1.37
C PHE A 14 5.22 8.11 0.25
N ILE A 15 4.93 7.55 -0.94
CA ILE A 15 5.82 7.66 -2.10
C ILE A 15 5.92 9.12 -2.55
N THR A 16 4.80 9.82 -2.65
CA THR A 16 4.77 11.23 -3.06
C THR A 16 5.57 12.09 -2.09
N GLU A 17 5.39 11.87 -0.79
CA GLU A 17 6.14 12.57 0.25
C GLU A 17 7.65 12.27 0.15
N ALA A 18 8.04 11.01 -0.06
CA ALA A 18 9.45 10.64 -0.24
C ALA A 18 10.10 11.23 -1.50
N LEU A 19 9.35 11.38 -2.59
CA LEU A 19 9.86 11.87 -3.89
C LEU A 19 9.85 13.40 -4.01
N THR A 20 9.00 14.10 -3.26
CA THR A 20 8.87 15.57 -3.32
C THR A 20 9.76 16.29 -2.30
N MET A 21 10.34 15.57 -1.34
CA MET A 21 11.30 16.13 -0.40
C MET A 21 12.65 16.41 -1.08
N ASP A 22 13.21 17.60 -0.81
CA ASP A 22 14.54 17.98 -1.32
C ASP A 22 15.61 17.03 -0.75
N PRO A 23 16.31 16.25 -1.61
CA PRO A 23 17.32 15.28 -1.18
C PRO A 23 18.46 15.90 -0.36
N LEU A 24 18.72 17.20 -0.49
CA LEU A 24 19.78 17.90 0.24
C LEU A 24 19.36 18.26 1.69
N THR A 25 18.06 18.24 1.98
CA THR A 25 17.51 18.56 3.31
C THR A 25 16.87 17.36 4.00
N MET A 26 16.70 16.25 3.28
CA MET A 26 16.06 15.05 3.80
C MET A 26 17.03 14.17 4.58
N ASP A 27 16.64 13.77 5.80
CA ASP A 27 17.31 12.70 6.53
C ASP A 27 17.12 11.38 5.76
N PRO A 28 18.20 10.71 5.32
CA PRO A 28 18.12 9.44 4.60
C PRO A 28 17.36 8.35 5.36
N ARG A 29 17.35 8.39 6.71
CA ARG A 29 16.58 7.44 7.53
C ARG A 29 15.09 7.65 7.39
N MET A 30 14.63 8.90 7.39
CA MET A 30 13.23 9.26 7.20
C MET A 30 12.74 8.86 5.79
N SER A 31 13.58 9.05 4.77
CA SER A 31 13.30 8.57 3.41
C SER A 31 13.08 7.07 3.36
N HIS A 32 14.00 6.32 3.99
CA HIS A 32 13.91 4.86 4.04
C HIS A 32 12.67 4.40 4.81
N GLU A 33 12.35 5.00 5.96
CA GLU A 33 11.15 4.70 6.74
C GLU A 33 9.86 4.93 5.94
N LYS A 34 9.76 6.05 5.21
CA LYS A 34 8.62 6.34 4.33
C LYS A 34 8.48 5.36 3.18
N LEU A 35 9.59 4.96 2.56
CA LEU A 35 9.58 3.93 1.51
C LEU A 35 9.17 2.55 2.06
N MET A 36 9.63 2.19 3.26
CA MET A 36 9.22 0.95 3.93
C MET A 36 7.73 0.97 4.31
N ALA A 37 7.21 2.11 4.79
CA ALA A 37 5.79 2.29 5.05
C ALA A 37 4.95 2.18 3.77
N ALA A 38 5.38 2.82 2.67
CA ALA A 38 4.74 2.68 1.36
C ALA A 38 4.69 1.23 0.87
N GLN A 39 5.80 0.50 1.05
CA GLN A 39 5.90 -0.90 0.67
C GLN A 39 4.95 -1.79 1.50
N ALA A 40 4.85 -1.53 2.81
CA ALA A 40 3.94 -2.25 3.70
C ALA A 40 2.47 -2.03 3.29
N GLU A 41 2.07 -0.78 3.02
CA GLU A 41 0.72 -0.45 2.56
C GLU A 41 0.40 -1.09 1.20
N ALA A 42 1.35 -1.05 0.25
CA ALA A 42 1.17 -1.71 -1.03
C ALA A 42 0.99 -3.23 -0.89
N ALA A 43 1.74 -3.87 0.03
CA ALA A 43 1.60 -5.29 0.31
C ALA A 43 0.22 -5.63 0.92
N LEU A 44 -0.28 -4.79 1.83
CA LEU A 44 -1.62 -4.94 2.42
C LEU A 44 -2.71 -4.78 1.35
N ALA A 45 -2.59 -3.80 0.45
CA ALA A 45 -3.53 -3.61 -0.65
C ALA A 45 -3.62 -4.87 -1.55
N ILE A 46 -2.47 -5.46 -1.90
CA ILE A 46 -2.41 -6.69 -2.69
C ILE A 46 -3.04 -7.86 -1.94
N ALA A 47 -2.72 -8.04 -0.67
CA ALA A 47 -3.28 -9.12 0.15
C ALA A 47 -4.82 -9.03 0.23
N SER A 48 -5.34 -7.82 0.49
CA SER A 48 -6.79 -7.55 0.54
C SER A 48 -7.47 -7.80 -0.81
N ALA A 49 -6.82 -7.47 -1.93
CA ALA A 49 -7.35 -7.75 -3.26
C ALA A 49 -7.41 -9.25 -3.55
N LEU A 50 -6.35 -9.99 -3.19
CA LEU A 50 -6.29 -11.44 -3.36
C LEU A 50 -7.34 -12.17 -2.52
N ASP A 51 -7.59 -11.71 -1.30
CA ASP A 51 -8.65 -12.26 -0.43
C ASP A 51 -10.04 -12.04 -1.03
N GLY A 52 -10.30 -10.86 -1.58
CA GLY A 52 -11.54 -10.56 -2.32
C GLY A 52 -11.74 -11.48 -3.53
N VAL A 53 -10.68 -11.73 -4.31
CA VAL A 53 -10.72 -12.67 -5.45
C VAL A 53 -10.98 -14.10 -4.97
N ALA A 54 -10.29 -14.56 -3.93
CA ALA A 54 -10.47 -15.90 -3.39
C ALA A 54 -11.89 -16.15 -2.88
N THR A 55 -12.49 -15.13 -2.25
CA THR A 55 -13.89 -15.15 -1.80
C THR A 55 -14.83 -15.26 -2.99
N ALA A 56 -14.69 -14.40 -4.00
CA ALA A 56 -15.53 -14.45 -5.20
C ALA A 56 -15.45 -15.79 -5.95
N VAL A 57 -14.27 -16.41 -6.01
CA VAL A 57 -14.08 -17.73 -6.62
C VAL A 57 -14.78 -18.83 -5.81
N ARG A 58 -14.74 -18.76 -4.48
CA ARG A 58 -15.44 -19.72 -3.61
C ARG A 58 -16.96 -19.61 -3.80
N ASP A 59 -17.48 -18.39 -3.74
CA ASP A 59 -18.92 -18.12 -3.90
C ASP A 59 -19.43 -18.58 -5.27
N GLY A 60 -18.66 -18.32 -6.34
CA GLY A 60 -18.99 -18.79 -7.69
C GLY A 60 -18.92 -20.30 -7.89
N ARG A 61 -18.33 -21.06 -6.96
CA ARG A 61 -18.28 -22.53 -7.00
C ARG A 61 -19.44 -23.18 -6.23
N GLU A 62 -20.07 -22.44 -5.32
CA GLU A 62 -21.18 -22.90 -4.48
C GLU A 62 -22.56 -22.56 -5.10
N ALA A 63 -22.60 -21.72 -6.13
CA ALA A 63 -23.79 -21.35 -6.91
C ALA A 63 -24.09 -22.33 -8.06
#